data_AF-A0A6L4Y8L1-F1
#
_entry.id   AF-A0A6L4Y8L1-F1
#
_cell.length_a   1.000
_cell.length_b   1.000
_cell.length_c   1.000
_cell.angle_alpha   90.00
_cell.angle_beta   90.00
_cell.angle_gamma   90.00
#
_symmetry.space_group_name_H-M   'P 1'
#
loop_
_entity.id
_entity.type
_entity.pdbx_description
1 polymer ?
#
loop_
_entity_poly.entity_id
_entity_poly.type
_entity_poly.pdbx_seq_one_letter_code
_entity_poly.pdbx_strand_id
1 'polypeptide(L)'
;EITALLDKLSDELRAPLRKDLIFFLSEFSQGYPWLLKKLCAHVKAQREAGVPQSDIANSLLNIEELFQEDLHGLSTEEEDALRRIAKTAPISVLDLGEEFRPEVVQSLVNARLVVRIGNKYDVYWDIFRDYLNAGRVPVEGNYILRTQLGSVLKATKLLAEANGILSMSEFQQRAGLSKKTFYNVAKDMRLLGLAKVDDGRATLQVNLSRNFEVSLRAHLRDRLRRNRLVWQIMETLEADPSLTMDEVSNLLAKWCPYISATEQTWLTYARIFADWMDRADLANFDSKDGTLTLYTPGTEVRVLLAKRRGGITIPCVQYTPVENAAIRLVQARQGDGTIDWTGFRKSTIAKALATLEDLGFIVRKTRSITVLPKTQEFVAVAEKRPALFAEGAMKFTAFATFIDILKSHKDMGITLSQLAEELRKKLNANWEISTAKTNVKIMLNWARHTKLAPGVFAETRRGQRMGCKNKGDSQLSLFLTERS
;
A
#
# COMPACT_ATOMS: atom_id res chain seq x y z
N GLU A 1 16.72 -16.35 -31.97
CA GLU A 1 15.70 -15.84 -32.90
C GLU A 1 15.43 -14.34 -32.73
N ILE A 2 15.12 -13.86 -31.51
CA ILE A 2 14.90 -12.42 -31.21
C ILE A 2 16.07 -11.55 -31.69
N THR A 3 17.31 -11.89 -31.32
CA THR A 3 18.51 -11.14 -31.72
C THR A 3 18.63 -11.01 -33.24
N ALA A 4 18.42 -12.11 -33.99
CA ALA A 4 18.49 -12.10 -35.44
C ALA A 4 17.41 -11.21 -36.10
N LEU A 5 16.22 -11.12 -35.50
CA LEU A 5 15.17 -10.20 -35.98
C LEU A 5 15.50 -8.74 -35.72
N LEU A 6 16.14 -8.44 -34.59
CA LEU A 6 16.61 -7.09 -34.28
C LEU A 6 17.80 -6.69 -35.16
N ASP A 7 18.73 -7.60 -35.42
CA ASP A 7 19.85 -7.38 -36.34
C ASP A 7 19.31 -7.09 -37.76
N LYS A 8 18.34 -7.87 -38.22
CA LYS A 8 17.68 -7.61 -39.50
C LYS A 8 17.00 -6.24 -39.56
N LEU A 9 16.32 -5.82 -38.48
CA LEU A 9 15.76 -4.46 -38.42
C LEU A 9 16.85 -3.40 -38.48
N SER A 10 17.98 -3.60 -37.78
CA SER A 10 19.14 -2.71 -37.84
C SER A 10 19.68 -2.55 -39.27
N ASP A 11 19.75 -3.64 -40.02
CA ASP A 11 20.17 -3.65 -41.42
C ASP A 11 19.17 -2.91 -42.32
N GLU A 12 17.87 -3.19 -42.15
CA GLU A 12 16.80 -2.52 -42.91
C GLU A 12 16.75 -1.01 -42.64
N LEU A 13 17.00 -0.58 -41.41
CA LEU A 13 17.07 0.83 -41.03
C LEU A 13 18.39 1.50 -41.43
N ARG A 14 19.39 0.72 -41.87
CA ARG A 14 20.75 1.19 -42.19
C ARG A 14 21.40 1.99 -41.06
N ALA A 15 21.06 1.66 -39.81
CA ALA A 15 21.54 2.36 -38.63
C ALA A 15 21.51 1.42 -37.42
N PRO A 16 22.50 1.49 -36.52
CA PRO A 16 22.48 0.69 -35.30
C PRO A 16 21.23 1.04 -34.48
N LEU A 17 20.54 0.00 -34.01
CA LEU A 17 19.41 0.18 -33.11
C LEU A 17 19.87 0.73 -31.76
N ARG A 18 19.17 1.76 -31.28
CA ARG A 18 19.40 2.25 -29.93
C ARG A 18 19.00 1.20 -28.89
N LYS A 19 19.73 1.19 -27.78
CA LYS A 19 19.53 0.21 -26.69
C LYS A 19 18.14 0.30 -26.04
N ASP A 20 17.58 1.50 -25.95
CA ASP A 20 16.22 1.75 -25.45
C ASP A 20 15.15 1.17 -26.38
N LEU A 21 15.33 1.34 -27.70
CA LEU A 21 14.43 0.78 -28.71
C LEU A 21 14.48 -0.75 -28.75
N ILE A 22 15.68 -1.35 -28.74
CA ILE A 22 15.87 -2.81 -28.62
C ILE A 22 15.13 -3.34 -27.39
N PHE A 23 15.30 -2.64 -26.27
CA PHE A 23 14.67 -2.99 -25.01
C PHE A 23 13.14 -3.01 -25.14
N PHE A 24 12.52 -1.96 -25.67
CA PHE A 24 11.06 -1.92 -25.84
C PHE A 24 10.55 -2.98 -26.82
N LEU A 25 11.22 -3.19 -27.96
CA LEU A 25 10.86 -4.24 -28.90
C LEU A 25 10.87 -5.62 -28.24
N SER A 26 11.85 -5.87 -27.37
CA SER A 26 11.98 -7.14 -26.65
C SER A 26 10.90 -7.29 -25.57
N GLU A 27 10.63 -6.23 -24.80
CA GLU A 27 9.64 -6.24 -23.72
C GLU A 27 8.21 -6.35 -24.26
N PHE A 28 7.84 -5.53 -25.25
CA PHE A 28 6.49 -5.51 -25.82
C PHE A 28 6.20 -6.72 -26.71
N SER A 29 7.22 -7.36 -27.30
CA SER A 29 7.02 -8.62 -28.02
C SER A 29 6.81 -9.82 -27.09
N GLN A 30 7.12 -9.71 -25.79
CA GLN A 30 6.96 -10.76 -24.78
C GLN A 30 7.64 -12.10 -25.18
N GLY A 31 8.64 -12.03 -26.05
CA GLY A 31 9.32 -13.20 -26.60
C GLY A 31 8.63 -13.89 -27.78
N TYR A 32 7.47 -13.42 -28.25
CA TYR A 32 6.77 -13.97 -29.41
C TYR A 32 7.40 -13.45 -30.72
N PRO A 33 8.03 -14.31 -31.56
CA PRO A 33 8.74 -13.86 -32.77
C PRO A 33 7.83 -13.16 -33.79
N TRP A 34 6.57 -13.57 -33.89
CA TRP A 34 5.60 -12.95 -34.79
C TRP A 34 5.19 -11.54 -34.35
N LEU A 35 5.07 -11.32 -33.03
CA LEU A 35 4.74 -10.00 -32.47
C LEU A 35 5.94 -9.06 -32.61
N LEU A 36 7.15 -9.57 -32.37
CA LEU A 36 8.38 -8.83 -32.63
C LEU A 36 8.46 -8.38 -34.10
N LYS A 37 8.16 -9.25 -35.06
CA LYS A 37 8.12 -8.88 -36.49
C LYS A 37 7.14 -7.74 -36.76
N LYS A 38 5.94 -7.78 -36.16
CA LYS A 38 4.93 -6.72 -36.30
C LYS A 38 5.42 -5.39 -35.73
N LEU A 39 5.98 -5.40 -34.52
CA LEU A 39 6.58 -4.21 -33.91
C LEU A 39 7.77 -3.68 -34.72
N CYS A 40 8.64 -4.55 -35.24
CA CYS A 40 9.76 -4.15 -36.10
C CYS A 40 9.26 -3.47 -37.39
N ALA A 41 8.21 -4.00 -38.03
CA ALA A 41 7.61 -3.40 -39.22
C ALA A 41 7.03 -2.01 -38.92
N HIS A 42 6.34 -1.85 -37.79
CA HIS A 42 5.81 -0.56 -37.35
C HIS A 42 6.92 0.46 -37.03
N VAL A 43 7.97 0.03 -36.33
CA VAL A 43 9.16 0.89 -36.10
C VAL A 43 9.79 1.31 -37.42
N LYS A 44 9.88 0.41 -38.40
CA LYS A 44 10.40 0.72 -39.73
C LYS A 44 9.54 1.79 -40.43
N ALA A 45 8.23 1.63 -40.44
CA ALA A 45 7.32 2.61 -41.02
C ALA A 45 7.48 4.01 -40.39
N GLN A 46 7.54 4.09 -39.06
CA GLN A 46 7.81 5.36 -38.35
C GLN A 46 9.17 5.97 -38.72
N ARG A 47 10.21 5.14 -38.88
CA ARG A 47 11.54 5.59 -39.30
C ARG A 47 11.55 6.12 -40.72
N GLU A 48 10.85 5.47 -41.65
CA GLU A 48 10.68 5.91 -43.03
C GLU A 48 9.87 7.21 -43.11
N ALA A 49 8.91 7.41 -42.20
CA ALA A 49 8.18 8.67 -42.01
C ALA A 49 9.01 9.79 -41.34
N GLY A 50 10.28 9.53 -40.99
CA GLY A 50 11.21 10.53 -40.46
C GLY A 50 11.27 10.63 -38.93
N VAL A 51 10.51 9.81 -38.18
CA VAL A 51 10.49 9.87 -36.71
C VAL A 51 11.83 9.37 -36.13
N PRO A 52 12.55 10.13 -35.31
CA PRO A 52 13.80 9.70 -34.66
C PRO A 52 13.63 8.43 -33.81
N GLN A 53 14.61 7.50 -33.80
CA GLN A 53 14.55 6.30 -32.93
C GLN A 53 14.40 6.66 -31.44
N SER A 54 14.93 7.81 -31.00
CA SER A 54 14.70 8.33 -29.65
C SER A 54 13.22 8.55 -29.36
N ASP A 55 12.50 9.06 -30.34
CA ASP A 55 11.14 9.54 -30.18
C ASP A 55 10.18 8.35 -30.22
N ILE A 56 10.47 7.35 -31.07
CA ILE A 56 9.79 6.04 -31.08
C ILE A 56 9.93 5.34 -29.71
N ALA A 57 11.13 5.32 -29.13
CA ALA A 57 11.32 4.77 -27.78
C ALA A 57 10.62 5.65 -26.72
N ASN A 58 10.73 6.97 -26.86
CA ASN A 58 10.06 7.97 -26.02
C ASN A 58 8.55 8.06 -26.25
N SER A 59 7.96 7.30 -27.16
CA SER A 59 6.51 7.15 -27.34
C SER A 59 6.02 5.73 -27.00
N LEU A 60 6.89 4.89 -26.40
CA LEU A 60 6.59 3.47 -26.12
C LEU A 60 6.17 2.71 -27.40
N LEU A 61 6.93 2.91 -28.47
CA LEU A 61 6.68 2.37 -29.81
C LEU A 61 5.43 2.93 -30.50
N ASN A 62 4.72 3.88 -29.90
CA ASN A 62 3.45 4.41 -30.39
C ASN A 62 2.41 3.31 -30.72
N ILE A 63 2.25 2.34 -29.81
CA ILE A 63 1.39 1.16 -29.99
C ILE A 63 -0.05 1.52 -30.37
N GLU A 64 -0.54 2.69 -29.95
CA GLU A 64 -1.86 3.18 -30.33
C GLU A 64 -1.97 3.38 -31.85
N GLU A 65 -0.97 3.99 -32.47
CA GLU A 65 -0.92 4.18 -33.93
C GLU A 65 -0.90 2.82 -34.65
N LEU A 66 -0.10 1.86 -34.18
CA LEU A 66 -0.11 0.48 -34.69
C LEU A 66 -1.52 -0.14 -34.66
N PHE A 67 -2.27 0.06 -33.58
CA PHE A 67 -3.62 -0.47 -33.47
C PHE A 67 -4.63 0.25 -34.37
N GLN A 68 -4.48 1.56 -34.55
CA GLN A 68 -5.30 2.30 -35.49
C GLN A 68 -5.03 1.83 -36.93
N GLU A 69 -3.76 1.61 -37.29
CA GLU A 69 -3.37 1.05 -38.59
C GLU A 69 -3.96 -0.34 -38.80
N ASP A 70 -3.92 -1.21 -37.78
CA ASP A 70 -4.50 -2.55 -37.81
C ASP A 70 -6.01 -2.53 -38.06
N LEU A 71 -6.72 -1.54 -37.49
CA LEU A 71 -8.16 -1.37 -37.69
C LEU A 71 -8.51 -0.73 -39.03
N HIS A 72 -7.70 0.22 -39.50
CA HIS A 72 -7.95 0.96 -40.74
C HIS A 72 -8.02 0.05 -41.97
N GLY A 73 -7.32 -1.09 -41.94
CA GLY A 73 -7.34 -2.09 -43.00
C GLY A 73 -8.58 -2.99 -43.05
N LEU A 74 -9.52 -2.85 -42.12
CA LEU A 74 -10.69 -3.72 -41.99
C LEU A 74 -11.96 -3.09 -42.57
N SER A 75 -12.84 -3.95 -43.10
CA SER A 75 -14.23 -3.58 -43.36
C SER A 75 -15.02 -3.42 -42.06
N THR A 76 -16.15 -2.72 -42.11
CA THR A 76 -17.03 -2.53 -40.94
C THR A 76 -17.50 -3.86 -40.35
N GLU A 77 -17.77 -4.87 -41.19
CA GLU A 77 -18.18 -6.21 -40.75
C GLU A 77 -17.04 -6.96 -40.03
N GLU A 78 -15.80 -6.84 -40.53
CA GLU A 78 -14.62 -7.42 -39.88
C GLU A 78 -14.28 -6.73 -38.56
N GLU A 79 -14.37 -5.39 -38.51
CA GLU A 79 -14.13 -4.65 -37.27
C GLU A 79 -15.16 -5.00 -36.19
N ASP A 80 -16.46 -5.03 -36.54
CA ASP A 80 -17.52 -5.41 -35.60
C ASP A 80 -17.33 -6.85 -35.09
N ALA A 81 -16.98 -7.78 -35.98
CA ALA A 81 -16.67 -9.15 -35.62
C ALA A 81 -15.48 -9.21 -34.65
N LEU A 82 -14.38 -8.53 -34.98
CA LEU A 82 -13.18 -8.47 -34.14
C LEU A 82 -13.47 -7.90 -32.75
N ARG A 83 -14.27 -6.84 -32.65
CA ARG A 83 -14.67 -6.24 -31.36
C ARG A 83 -15.57 -7.16 -30.54
N ARG A 84 -16.47 -7.93 -31.17
CA ARG A 84 -17.29 -8.92 -30.47
C ARG A 84 -16.46 -10.10 -29.98
N ILE A 85 -15.56 -10.62 -30.82
CA ILE A 85 -14.59 -11.64 -30.43
C ILE A 85 -13.77 -11.17 -29.23
N ALA A 86 -13.27 -9.93 -29.23
CA ALA A 86 -12.47 -9.40 -28.13
C ALA A 86 -13.18 -9.39 -26.76
N LYS A 87 -14.52 -9.35 -26.73
CA LYS A 87 -15.31 -9.38 -25.48
C LYS A 87 -15.42 -10.77 -24.87
N THR A 88 -15.34 -11.81 -25.70
CA THR A 88 -15.59 -13.20 -25.29
C THR A 88 -14.36 -14.10 -25.45
N ALA A 89 -13.30 -13.59 -26.08
CA ALA A 89 -12.07 -14.33 -26.30
C ALA A 89 -11.37 -14.66 -24.97
N PRO A 90 -10.83 -15.88 -24.81
CA PRO A 90 -10.74 -16.93 -25.83
C PRO A 90 -12.07 -17.69 -26.04
N ILE A 91 -12.55 -17.76 -27.28
CA ILE A 91 -13.84 -18.32 -27.70
C ILE A 91 -13.65 -19.65 -28.44
N SER A 92 -14.58 -20.61 -28.30
CA SER A 92 -14.44 -21.90 -28.98
C SER A 92 -14.75 -21.80 -30.48
N VAL A 93 -14.15 -22.69 -31.29
CA VAL A 93 -14.41 -22.74 -32.75
C VAL A 93 -15.89 -22.97 -33.07
N LEU A 94 -16.61 -23.72 -32.22
CA LEU A 94 -18.03 -24.03 -32.40
C LEU A 94 -18.88 -22.78 -32.17
N ASP A 95 -18.69 -22.12 -31.03
CA ASP A 95 -19.45 -20.91 -30.66
C ASP A 95 -19.20 -19.78 -31.67
N LEU A 96 -17.95 -19.64 -32.14
CA LEU A 96 -17.59 -18.65 -33.15
C LEU A 96 -18.27 -18.93 -34.51
N GLY A 97 -18.40 -20.19 -34.89
CA GLY A 97 -18.99 -20.60 -36.17
C GLY A 97 -20.51 -20.41 -36.25
N GLU A 98 -21.19 -20.34 -35.11
CA GLU A 98 -22.62 -19.99 -35.04
C GLU A 98 -22.87 -18.48 -35.11
N GLU A 99 -21.94 -17.69 -34.56
CA GLU A 99 -22.11 -16.24 -34.38
C GLU A 99 -21.55 -15.40 -35.55
N PHE A 100 -20.52 -15.90 -36.25
CA PHE A 100 -19.80 -15.15 -37.29
C PHE A 100 -19.67 -15.94 -38.60
N ARG A 101 -19.66 -15.20 -39.71
CA ARG A 101 -19.43 -15.78 -41.04
C ARG A 101 -18.00 -16.35 -41.14
N PRO A 102 -17.81 -17.57 -41.66
CA PRO A 102 -16.49 -18.18 -41.78
C PRO A 102 -15.48 -17.34 -42.56
N GLU A 103 -15.93 -16.61 -43.59
CA GLU A 103 -15.06 -15.78 -44.42
C GLU A 103 -14.48 -14.59 -43.63
N VAL A 104 -15.29 -13.97 -42.76
CA VAL A 104 -14.89 -12.85 -41.91
C VAL A 104 -13.84 -13.31 -40.89
N VAL A 105 -14.11 -14.43 -40.22
CA VAL A 105 -13.16 -15.04 -39.27
C VAL A 105 -11.85 -15.39 -39.97
N GLN A 106 -11.92 -16.01 -41.15
CA GLN A 106 -10.73 -16.40 -41.90
C GLN A 106 -9.92 -15.16 -42.36
N SER A 107 -10.59 -14.08 -42.74
CA SER A 107 -9.94 -12.81 -43.07
C SER A 107 -9.19 -12.24 -41.86
N LEU A 108 -9.81 -12.20 -40.68
CA LEU A 108 -9.16 -11.75 -39.44
C LEU A 108 -7.96 -12.63 -39.04
N VAL A 109 -8.03 -13.93 -39.30
CA VAL A 109 -6.91 -14.87 -39.10
C VAL A 109 -5.78 -14.60 -40.11
N ASN A 110 -6.11 -14.34 -41.36
CA ASN A 110 -5.14 -14.00 -42.42
C ASN A 110 -4.43 -12.68 -42.12
N ALA A 111 -5.16 -11.68 -41.62
CA ALA A 111 -4.64 -10.41 -41.12
C ALA A 111 -3.84 -10.57 -39.80
N ARG A 112 -3.83 -11.78 -39.22
CA ARG A 112 -3.20 -12.11 -37.93
C ARG A 112 -3.71 -11.27 -36.77
N LEU A 113 -4.96 -10.81 -36.85
CA LEU A 113 -5.64 -10.12 -35.75
C LEU A 113 -6.32 -11.10 -34.79
N VAL A 114 -6.69 -12.27 -35.32
CA VAL A 114 -7.20 -13.41 -34.56
C VAL A 114 -6.24 -14.59 -34.75
N VAL A 115 -5.95 -15.31 -33.67
CA VAL A 115 -5.05 -16.47 -33.64
C VAL A 115 -5.81 -17.69 -33.16
N ARG A 116 -5.51 -18.85 -33.76
CA ARG A 116 -6.10 -20.13 -33.33
C ARG A 116 -5.16 -20.82 -32.35
N ILE A 117 -5.65 -21.12 -31.15
CA ILE A 117 -4.93 -21.84 -30.11
C ILE A 117 -5.74 -23.11 -29.80
N GLY A 118 -5.34 -24.23 -30.41
CA GLY A 118 -6.06 -25.50 -30.31
C GLY A 118 -7.48 -25.41 -30.89
N ASN A 119 -8.48 -25.61 -30.03
CA ASN A 119 -9.91 -25.53 -30.36
C ASN A 119 -10.55 -24.18 -30.02
N LYS A 120 -9.74 -23.16 -29.75
CA LYS A 120 -10.20 -21.80 -29.46
C LYS A 120 -9.57 -20.79 -30.40
N TYR A 121 -10.28 -19.69 -30.59
CA TYR A 121 -9.76 -18.47 -31.19
C TYR A 121 -9.52 -17.43 -30.11
N ASP A 122 -8.44 -16.69 -30.28
CA ASP A 122 -8.09 -15.59 -29.40
C ASP A 122 -7.66 -14.36 -30.20
N VAL A 123 -7.71 -13.19 -29.58
CA VAL A 123 -7.14 -11.97 -30.18
C VAL A 123 -5.62 -12.08 -30.09
N TYR A 124 -4.92 -11.66 -31.15
CA TYR A 124 -3.48 -11.89 -31.31
C TYR A 124 -2.63 -11.38 -30.14
N TRP A 125 -3.08 -10.30 -29.48
CA TRP A 125 -2.38 -9.68 -28.37
C TRP A 125 -3.37 -9.19 -27.33
N ASP A 126 -3.14 -9.54 -26.06
CA ASP A 126 -3.98 -9.13 -24.93
C ASP A 126 -4.16 -7.60 -24.86
N ILE A 127 -3.08 -6.84 -25.11
CA ILE A 127 -3.13 -5.37 -25.11
C ILE A 127 -4.03 -4.84 -26.24
N PHE A 128 -4.05 -5.50 -27.39
CA PHE A 128 -4.95 -5.15 -28.49
C PHE A 128 -6.40 -5.53 -28.17
N ARG A 129 -6.63 -6.67 -27.53
CA ARG A 129 -7.96 -7.08 -27.04
C ARG A 129 -8.55 -6.04 -26.08
N ASP A 130 -7.75 -5.60 -25.11
CA ASP A 130 -8.13 -4.56 -24.16
C ASP A 130 -8.40 -3.21 -24.86
N TYR A 131 -7.58 -2.86 -25.85
CA TYR A 131 -7.79 -1.67 -26.69
C TYR A 131 -9.13 -1.74 -27.46
N LEU A 132 -9.47 -2.88 -28.05
CA LEU A 132 -10.74 -3.09 -28.74
C LEU A 132 -11.95 -2.92 -27.80
N ASN A 133 -11.80 -3.33 -26.54
CA ASN A 133 -12.84 -3.24 -25.51
C ASN A 133 -12.95 -1.84 -24.88
N ALA A 134 -11.84 -1.13 -24.69
CA ALA A 134 -11.77 0.13 -23.95
C ALA A 134 -11.66 1.39 -24.83
N GLY A 135 -11.32 1.25 -26.12
CA GLY A 135 -11.14 2.36 -27.07
C GLY A 135 -9.90 3.22 -26.83
N ARG A 136 -9.01 2.80 -25.93
CA ARG A 136 -7.73 3.45 -25.62
C ARG A 136 -6.71 2.38 -25.30
N VAL A 137 -5.45 2.59 -25.66
CA VAL A 137 -4.42 1.59 -25.33
C VAL A 137 -4.38 1.51 -23.81
N PRO A 138 -4.56 0.32 -23.20
CA PRO A 138 -4.26 0.19 -21.79
C PRO A 138 -2.77 0.51 -21.69
N VAL A 139 -2.45 1.70 -21.20
CA VAL A 139 -1.08 2.13 -20.99
C VAL A 139 -0.52 1.19 -19.92
N GLU A 140 0.03 0.08 -20.42
CA GLU A 140 0.98 -0.84 -19.83
C GLU A 140 0.44 -1.85 -18.83
N GLY A 141 0.05 -3.00 -19.37
CA GLY A 141 -0.26 -4.18 -18.56
C GLY A 141 0.93 -5.07 -18.27
N ASN A 142 2.04 -5.02 -19.01
CA ASN A 142 3.11 -6.01 -18.85
C ASN A 142 4.50 -5.40 -19.01
N TYR A 143 5.03 -4.88 -17.91
CA TYR A 143 6.37 -4.28 -17.86
C TYR A 143 7.01 -4.56 -16.51
N ILE A 144 8.34 -4.63 -16.50
CA ILE A 144 9.11 -4.74 -15.27
C ILE A 144 9.72 -3.39 -14.86
N LEU A 145 9.41 -2.98 -13.62
CA LEU A 145 10.05 -1.85 -12.94
C LEU A 145 11.49 -2.21 -12.58
N ARG A 146 12.45 -1.44 -13.08
CA ARG A 146 13.89 -1.69 -12.88
C ARG A 146 14.59 -0.58 -12.10
N THR A 147 13.92 0.55 -11.89
CA THR A 147 14.47 1.68 -11.16
C THR A 147 13.97 1.67 -9.71
N GLN A 148 14.88 2.01 -8.79
CA GLN A 148 14.53 2.18 -7.38
C GLN A 148 13.47 3.28 -7.23
N LEU A 149 12.46 2.98 -6.40
CA LEU A 149 11.35 3.88 -6.08
C LEU A 149 11.82 5.31 -5.78
N GLY A 150 12.81 5.44 -4.88
CA GLY A 150 13.29 6.76 -4.43
C GLY A 150 13.77 7.68 -5.55
N SER A 151 14.40 7.15 -6.60
CA SER A 151 14.85 7.95 -7.74
C SER A 151 13.67 8.49 -8.57
N VAL A 152 12.65 7.66 -8.79
CA VAL A 152 11.44 8.04 -9.53
C VAL A 152 10.61 9.06 -8.74
N LEU A 153 10.46 8.85 -7.44
CA LEU A 153 9.75 9.79 -6.57
C LEU A 153 10.44 11.15 -6.51
N LYS A 154 11.78 11.17 -6.37
CA LYS A 154 12.56 12.42 -6.37
C LYS A 154 12.40 13.17 -7.69
N ALA A 155 12.47 12.46 -8.82
CA ALA A 155 12.29 13.07 -10.14
C ALA A 155 10.87 13.60 -10.36
N THR A 156 9.85 12.86 -9.90
CA THR A 156 8.43 13.30 -9.94
C THR A 156 8.22 14.57 -9.13
N LYS A 157 8.76 14.62 -7.91
CA LYS A 157 8.70 15.81 -7.06
C LYS A 157 9.39 17.01 -7.69
N LEU A 158 10.57 16.80 -8.27
CA LEU A 158 11.32 17.85 -8.96
C LEU A 158 10.53 18.43 -10.15
N LEU A 159 9.90 17.57 -10.95
CA LEU A 159 9.06 18.02 -12.07
C LEU A 159 7.83 18.80 -11.57
N ALA A 160 7.21 18.37 -10.47
CA ALA A 160 6.09 19.07 -9.85
C ALA A 160 6.49 20.45 -9.30
N GLU A 161 7.65 20.56 -8.65
CA GLU A 161 8.21 21.83 -8.17
C GLU A 161 8.56 22.80 -9.31
N ALA A 162 8.82 22.28 -10.51
CA ALA A 162 9.05 23.06 -11.73
C ALA A 162 7.76 23.38 -12.50
N ASN A 163 6.62 23.48 -11.82
CA ASN A 163 5.29 23.71 -12.42
C ASN A 163 4.86 22.63 -13.44
N GLY A 164 5.43 21.43 -13.34
CA GLY A 164 5.04 20.28 -14.14
C GLY A 164 5.66 20.21 -15.53
N ILE A 165 6.52 21.13 -15.95
CA ILE A 165 7.11 21.13 -17.30
C ILE A 165 8.60 21.45 -17.25
N LEU A 166 9.44 20.59 -17.84
CA LEU A 166 10.88 20.82 -17.99
C LEU A 166 11.38 20.31 -19.34
N SER A 167 12.39 20.97 -19.90
CA SER A 167 13.16 20.37 -21.01
C SER A 167 13.94 19.15 -20.50
N MET A 168 14.19 18.15 -21.35
CA MET A 168 14.89 16.93 -20.95
C MET A 168 16.33 17.20 -20.49
N SER A 169 17.02 18.19 -21.06
CA SER A 169 18.37 18.60 -20.65
C SER A 169 18.37 19.25 -19.27
N GLU A 170 17.46 20.19 -19.02
CA GLU A 170 17.29 20.84 -17.73
C GLU A 170 16.84 19.85 -16.67
N PHE A 171 15.91 18.95 -17.00
CA PHE A 171 15.44 17.93 -16.09
C PHE A 171 16.57 16.99 -15.67
N GLN A 172 17.40 16.55 -16.61
CA GLN A 172 18.58 15.73 -16.31
C GLN A 172 19.55 16.47 -15.38
N GLN A 173 19.85 17.75 -15.68
CA GLN A 173 20.78 18.56 -14.90
C GLN A 173 20.28 18.76 -13.47
N ARG A 174 19.02 19.17 -13.30
CA ARG A 174 18.40 19.38 -11.98
C ARG A 174 18.27 18.09 -11.18
N ALA A 175 18.00 16.95 -11.84
CA ALA A 175 17.93 15.65 -11.17
C ALA A 175 19.31 15.20 -10.64
N GLY A 176 20.41 15.72 -11.18
CA GLY A 176 21.78 15.35 -10.81
C GLY A 176 22.11 13.89 -11.16
N LEU A 177 21.49 13.36 -12.22
CA LEU A 177 21.62 11.97 -12.63
C LEU A 177 22.52 11.84 -13.85
N SER A 178 23.25 10.71 -13.94
CA SER A 178 23.94 10.34 -15.17
C SER A 178 22.93 10.21 -16.32
N LYS A 179 23.36 10.45 -17.56
CA LYS A 179 22.51 10.32 -18.76
C LYS A 179 21.76 8.97 -18.76
N LYS A 180 22.48 7.87 -18.53
CA LYS A 180 21.89 6.51 -18.49
C LYS A 180 20.83 6.36 -17.38
N THR A 181 21.16 6.81 -16.16
CA THR A 181 20.23 6.71 -15.01
C THR A 181 19.00 7.58 -15.21
N PHE A 182 19.17 8.79 -15.76
CA PHE A 182 18.08 9.70 -16.05
C PHE A 182 17.07 9.10 -17.03
N TYR A 183 17.52 8.51 -18.15
CA TYR A 183 16.60 7.89 -19.10
C TYR A 183 15.88 6.66 -18.52
N ASN A 184 16.52 5.90 -17.61
CA ASN A 184 15.83 4.83 -16.89
C ASN A 184 14.74 5.36 -15.95
N VAL A 185 15.03 6.44 -15.21
CA VAL A 185 14.04 7.11 -14.35
C VAL A 185 12.90 7.68 -15.18
N ALA A 186 13.20 8.42 -16.25
CA ALA A 186 12.19 9.00 -17.14
C ALA A 186 11.33 7.92 -17.79
N LYS A 187 11.93 6.78 -18.17
CA LYS A 187 11.20 5.60 -18.64
C LYS A 187 10.20 5.11 -17.60
N ASP A 188 10.64 4.82 -16.38
CA ASP A 188 9.75 4.29 -15.35
C ASP A 188 8.69 5.33 -14.93
N MET A 189 9.01 6.63 -14.98
CA MET A 189 8.02 7.70 -14.81
C MET A 189 6.93 7.68 -15.88
N ARG A 190 7.30 7.46 -17.15
CA ARG A 190 6.32 7.31 -18.24
C ARG A 190 5.50 6.06 -18.03
N LEU A 191 6.15 4.97 -17.63
CA LEU A 191 5.48 3.71 -17.43
C LEU A 191 4.35 3.84 -16.38
N LEU A 192 4.73 4.41 -15.25
CA LEU A 192 3.83 4.71 -14.16
C LEU A 192 2.82 5.84 -14.47
N GLY A 193 2.81 6.40 -15.67
CA GLY A 193 1.93 7.52 -16.06
C GLY A 193 2.15 8.76 -15.21
N LEU A 194 3.36 8.95 -14.67
CA LEU A 194 3.74 10.11 -13.87
C LEU A 194 4.11 11.29 -14.75
N ALA A 195 4.77 11.03 -15.88
CA ALA A 195 5.15 12.05 -16.85
C ALA A 195 4.96 11.57 -18.28
N LYS A 196 4.76 12.51 -19.19
CA LYS A 196 4.80 12.32 -20.64
C LYS A 196 6.07 13.00 -21.16
N VAL A 197 6.72 12.42 -22.17
CA VAL A 197 7.88 13.02 -22.81
C VAL A 197 7.54 13.22 -24.29
N ASP A 198 7.37 14.47 -24.68
CA ASP A 198 7.08 14.87 -26.06
C ASP A 198 8.02 16.01 -26.45
N ASP A 199 8.50 16.04 -27.69
CA ASP A 199 9.29 17.14 -28.25
C ASP A 199 10.45 17.61 -27.34
N GLY A 200 11.18 16.65 -26.77
CA GLY A 200 12.30 16.92 -25.86
C GLY A 200 11.92 17.58 -24.53
N ARG A 201 10.63 17.55 -24.14
CA ARG A 201 10.12 18.07 -22.85
C ARG A 201 9.42 16.98 -22.05
N ALA A 202 9.64 16.98 -20.74
CA ALA A 202 8.88 16.18 -19.79
C ALA A 202 7.74 17.01 -19.20
N THR A 203 6.52 16.47 -19.24
CA THR A 203 5.31 17.08 -18.69
C THR A 203 4.66 16.15 -17.67
N LEU A 204 4.46 16.63 -16.45
CA LEU A 204 3.81 15.89 -15.36
C LEU A 204 2.34 15.59 -15.74
N GLN A 205 1.94 14.34 -15.57
CA GLN A 205 0.58 13.87 -15.93
C GLN A 205 -0.34 13.74 -14.71
N VAL A 206 0.20 13.92 -13.51
CA VAL A 206 -0.56 13.77 -12.26
C VAL A 206 -0.77 15.14 -11.65
N ASN A 207 -2.03 15.45 -11.33
CA ASN A 207 -2.36 16.62 -10.54
C ASN A 207 -2.01 16.35 -9.07
N LEU A 208 -0.79 16.69 -8.69
CA LEU A 208 -0.31 16.55 -7.32
C LEU A 208 -0.84 17.76 -6.53
N SER A 209 -2.00 17.57 -5.90
CA SER A 209 -2.65 18.54 -5.02
C SER A 209 -1.78 18.92 -3.81
N ARG A 210 -2.29 19.77 -2.88
CA ARG A 210 -1.60 20.15 -1.62
C ARG A 210 -1.05 18.96 -0.83
N ASN A 211 -1.61 17.75 -1.00
CA ASN A 211 -1.06 16.52 -0.43
C ASN A 211 -0.46 15.63 -1.53
N PHE A 212 0.79 15.94 -1.90
CA PHE A 212 1.60 15.22 -2.89
C PHE A 212 1.61 13.72 -2.64
N GLU A 213 1.80 13.32 -1.39
CA GLU A 213 1.98 11.92 -1.01
C GLU A 213 0.72 11.08 -1.17
N VAL A 214 -0.44 11.62 -0.76
CA VAL A 214 -1.73 10.94 -0.91
C VAL A 214 -2.11 10.84 -2.38
N SER A 215 -1.95 11.93 -3.14
CA SER A 215 -2.31 11.97 -4.57
C SER A 215 -1.45 11.00 -5.37
N LEU A 216 -0.13 11.00 -5.12
CA LEU A 216 0.82 10.09 -5.75
C LEU A 216 0.53 8.63 -5.38
N ARG A 217 0.25 8.33 -4.11
CA ARG A 217 -0.08 6.97 -3.68
C ARG A 217 -1.33 6.44 -4.39
N ALA A 218 -2.38 7.25 -4.45
CA ALA A 218 -3.62 6.87 -5.13
C ALA A 218 -3.39 6.61 -6.63
N HIS A 219 -2.59 7.45 -7.29
CA HIS A 219 -2.19 7.27 -8.69
C HIS A 219 -1.39 5.97 -8.89
N LEU A 220 -0.34 5.76 -8.10
CA LEU A 220 0.48 4.55 -8.19
C LEU A 220 -0.34 3.29 -7.94
N ARG A 221 -1.30 3.33 -7.00
CA ARG A 221 -2.20 2.21 -6.72
C ARG A 221 -3.06 1.85 -7.93
N ASP A 222 -3.64 2.83 -8.60
CA ASP A 222 -4.43 2.59 -9.83
C ASP A 222 -3.55 2.04 -10.96
N ARG A 223 -2.37 2.62 -11.16
CA ARG A 223 -1.46 2.23 -12.25
C ARG A 223 -0.86 0.84 -12.03
N LEU A 224 -0.34 0.56 -10.84
CA LEU A 224 0.30 -0.71 -10.52
C LEU A 224 -0.71 -1.88 -10.47
N ARG A 225 -1.98 -1.65 -10.11
CA ARG A 225 -3.01 -2.70 -10.20
C ARG A 225 -3.25 -3.18 -11.63
N ARG A 226 -3.00 -2.32 -12.62
CA ARG A 226 -3.13 -2.67 -14.04
C ARG A 226 -1.89 -3.40 -14.56
N ASN A 227 -0.78 -3.37 -13.83
CA ASN A 227 0.39 -4.16 -14.16
C ASN A 227 0.12 -5.65 -13.82
N ARG A 228 0.15 -6.51 -14.84
CA ARG A 228 -0.10 -7.94 -14.79
C ARG A 228 0.81 -8.67 -13.81
N LEU A 229 2.10 -8.32 -13.75
CA LEU A 229 3.03 -8.96 -12.82
C LEU A 229 2.65 -8.61 -11.37
N VAL A 230 2.30 -7.35 -11.10
CA VAL A 230 1.78 -6.93 -9.79
C VAL A 230 0.48 -7.65 -9.45
N TRP A 231 -0.45 -7.72 -10.39
CA TRP A 231 -1.73 -8.40 -10.21
C TRP A 231 -1.54 -9.90 -9.91
N GLN A 232 -0.67 -10.60 -10.63
CA GLN A 232 -0.35 -12.01 -10.38
C GLN A 232 0.34 -12.23 -9.02
N ILE A 233 1.20 -11.31 -8.59
CA ILE A 233 1.75 -11.36 -7.21
C ILE A 233 0.62 -11.19 -6.20
N MET A 234 -0.32 -10.28 -6.43
CA MET A 234 -1.47 -10.08 -5.55
C MET A 234 -2.35 -11.33 -5.45
N GLU A 235 -2.71 -11.97 -6.58
CA GLU A 235 -3.46 -13.24 -6.57
C GLU A 235 -2.69 -14.34 -5.81
N THR A 236 -1.37 -14.40 -5.99
CA THR A 236 -0.52 -15.35 -5.25
C THR A 236 -0.56 -15.06 -3.74
N LEU A 237 -0.52 -13.78 -3.35
CA LEU A 237 -0.62 -13.36 -1.95
C LEU A 237 -1.99 -13.61 -1.32
N GLU A 238 -3.06 -13.67 -2.12
CA GLU A 238 -4.39 -14.05 -1.63
C GLU A 238 -4.47 -15.54 -1.30
N ALA A 239 -3.75 -16.39 -2.05
CA ALA A 239 -3.66 -17.82 -1.78
C ALA A 239 -2.64 -18.16 -0.68
N ASP A 240 -1.48 -17.50 -0.69
CA ASP A 240 -0.42 -17.60 0.32
C ASP A 240 -0.10 -16.21 0.89
N PRO A 241 -0.56 -15.87 2.11
CA PRO A 241 -0.49 -14.52 2.67
C PRO A 241 0.91 -13.90 2.82
N SER A 242 1.99 -14.67 2.57
CA SER A 242 3.37 -14.23 2.70
C SER A 242 4.26 -14.86 1.64
N LEU A 243 5.05 -14.04 0.93
CA LEU A 243 6.05 -14.47 -0.04
C LEU A 243 7.44 -13.93 0.34
N THR A 244 8.46 -14.75 0.21
CA THR A 244 9.87 -14.34 0.29
C THR A 244 10.32 -13.66 -1.00
N MET A 245 11.42 -12.88 -0.94
CA MET A 245 11.99 -12.28 -2.16
C MET A 245 12.48 -13.32 -3.17
N ASP A 246 12.93 -14.49 -2.72
CA ASP A 246 13.33 -15.59 -3.62
C ASP A 246 12.11 -16.13 -4.39
N GLU A 247 10.98 -16.32 -3.71
CA GLU A 247 9.73 -16.73 -4.36
C GLU A 247 9.23 -15.69 -5.36
N VAL A 248 9.19 -14.41 -4.97
CA VAL A 248 8.81 -13.32 -5.89
C VAL A 248 9.77 -13.26 -7.08
N SER A 249 11.07 -13.42 -6.85
CA SER A 249 12.10 -13.48 -7.90
C SER A 249 11.85 -14.62 -8.89
N ASN A 250 11.57 -15.82 -8.38
CA ASN A 250 11.28 -17.00 -9.20
C ASN A 250 9.98 -16.82 -10.01
N LEU A 251 8.94 -16.21 -9.42
CA LEU A 251 7.69 -15.90 -10.13
C LEU A 251 7.94 -14.91 -11.28
N LEU A 252 8.66 -13.82 -11.03
CA LEU A 252 9.02 -12.84 -12.06
C LEU A 252 9.84 -13.48 -13.19
N ALA A 253 10.85 -14.29 -12.86
CA ALA A 253 11.67 -14.98 -13.86
C ALA A 253 10.82 -15.96 -14.69
N LYS A 254 9.89 -16.68 -14.06
CA LYS A 254 8.96 -17.61 -14.72
C LYS A 254 8.00 -16.90 -15.68
N TRP A 255 7.47 -15.73 -15.29
CA TRP A 255 6.50 -14.99 -16.09
C TRP A 255 7.16 -14.13 -17.18
N CYS A 256 8.45 -13.83 -17.03
CA CYS A 256 9.22 -13.06 -17.99
C CYS A 256 10.42 -13.85 -18.55
N PRO A 257 10.22 -15.03 -19.17
CA PRO A 257 11.29 -15.89 -19.67
C PRO A 257 12.09 -15.23 -20.82
N TYR A 258 11.53 -14.18 -21.42
CA TYR A 258 12.16 -13.38 -22.47
C TYR A 258 13.22 -12.39 -21.94
N ILE A 259 13.29 -12.17 -20.63
CA ILE A 259 14.31 -11.32 -20.01
C ILE A 259 15.51 -12.18 -19.63
N SER A 260 16.64 -11.94 -20.28
CA SER A 260 17.93 -12.52 -19.88
C SER A 260 18.50 -11.73 -18.70
N ALA A 261 18.44 -12.32 -17.51
CA ALA A 261 18.92 -11.73 -16.26
C ALA A 261 19.47 -12.80 -15.33
N THR A 262 20.48 -12.46 -14.53
CA THR A 262 21.04 -13.35 -13.51
C THR A 262 20.07 -13.47 -12.32
N GLU A 263 20.22 -14.52 -11.50
CA GLU A 263 19.43 -14.68 -10.26
C GLU A 263 19.50 -13.44 -9.36
N GLN A 264 20.70 -12.88 -9.18
CA GLN A 264 20.89 -11.64 -8.42
C GLN A 264 20.14 -10.43 -9.02
N THR A 265 20.02 -10.40 -10.34
CA THR A 265 19.28 -9.35 -11.04
C THR A 265 17.78 -9.52 -10.83
N TRP A 266 17.27 -10.75 -10.89
CA TRP A 266 15.87 -11.06 -10.58
C TRP A 266 15.50 -10.72 -9.13
N LEU A 267 16.38 -11.03 -8.17
CA LEU A 267 16.20 -10.62 -6.78
C LEU A 267 16.15 -9.10 -6.62
N THR A 268 16.94 -8.37 -7.41
CA THR A 268 16.90 -6.91 -7.44
C THR A 268 15.55 -6.42 -7.95
N TYR A 269 15.02 -7.02 -9.02
CA TYR A 269 13.70 -6.69 -9.55
C TYR A 269 12.58 -7.02 -8.56
N ALA A 270 12.64 -8.18 -7.89
CA ALA A 270 11.68 -8.57 -6.86
C ALA A 270 11.60 -7.53 -5.73
N ARG A 271 12.74 -7.06 -5.22
CA ARG A 271 12.79 -6.02 -4.19
C ARG A 271 12.24 -4.68 -4.68
N ILE A 272 12.51 -4.32 -5.93
CA ILE A 272 11.97 -3.10 -6.53
C ILE A 272 10.44 -3.19 -6.62
N PHE A 273 9.90 -4.32 -7.09
CA PHE A 273 8.46 -4.56 -7.13
C PHE A 273 7.83 -4.49 -5.73
N ALA A 274 8.44 -5.15 -4.76
CA ALA A 274 7.98 -5.15 -3.38
C ALA A 274 7.91 -3.72 -2.80
N ASP A 275 8.91 -2.89 -3.07
CA ASP A 275 8.94 -1.49 -2.61
C ASP A 275 7.87 -0.63 -3.30
N TRP A 276 7.63 -0.83 -4.60
CA TRP A 276 6.54 -0.17 -5.33
C TRP A 276 5.15 -0.59 -4.82
N MET A 277 4.94 -1.89 -4.60
CA MET A 277 3.69 -2.43 -4.07
C MET A 277 3.44 -1.96 -2.63
N ASP A 278 4.49 -1.87 -1.81
CA ASP A 278 4.43 -1.30 -0.46
C ASP A 278 4.05 0.17 -0.50
N ARG A 279 4.68 0.96 -1.38
CA ARG A 279 4.35 2.38 -1.51
C ARG A 279 2.93 2.64 -1.98
N ALA A 280 2.38 1.75 -2.80
CA ALA A 280 1.07 1.90 -3.44
C ALA A 280 -0.10 1.27 -2.67
N ASP A 281 0.10 0.84 -1.42
CA ASP A 281 -0.95 0.16 -0.64
C ASP A 281 -1.50 -1.11 -1.31
N LEU A 282 -0.62 -1.88 -1.98
CA LEU A 282 -0.97 -3.16 -2.60
C LEU A 282 -0.48 -4.36 -1.78
N ALA A 283 0.64 -4.19 -1.06
CA ALA A 283 1.19 -5.19 -0.16
C ALA A 283 1.97 -4.51 0.98
N ASN A 284 2.43 -5.28 1.97
CA ASN A 284 3.35 -4.83 3.00
C ASN A 284 4.72 -5.48 2.77
N PHE A 285 5.76 -4.69 2.51
CA PHE A 285 7.12 -5.19 2.32
C PHE A 285 7.97 -5.00 3.58
N ASP A 286 8.46 -6.08 4.18
CA ASP A 286 9.47 -6.03 5.23
C ASP A 286 10.87 -6.18 4.62
N SER A 287 11.57 -5.05 4.50
CA SER A 287 12.93 -5.03 3.96
C SER A 287 13.98 -5.74 4.84
N LYS A 288 13.69 -5.98 6.13
CA LYS A 288 14.61 -6.68 7.04
C LYS A 288 14.51 -8.18 6.89
N ASP A 289 13.28 -8.67 6.88
CA ASP A 289 12.99 -10.09 6.81
C ASP A 289 12.88 -10.57 5.34
N GLY A 290 12.84 -9.64 4.37
CA GLY A 290 12.79 -9.95 2.94
C GLY A 290 11.45 -10.57 2.53
N THR A 291 10.36 -10.17 3.18
CA THR A 291 9.04 -10.76 2.98
C THR A 291 8.02 -9.74 2.50
N LEU A 292 7.20 -10.14 1.56
CA LEU A 292 6.04 -9.42 1.06
C LEU A 292 4.79 -10.09 1.60
N THR A 293 3.91 -9.34 2.26
CA THR A 293 2.69 -9.89 2.86
C THR A 293 1.46 -9.17 2.34
N LEU A 294 0.33 -9.87 2.33
CA LEU A 294 -0.94 -9.30 1.90
C LEU A 294 -1.30 -8.08 2.77
N TYR A 295 -1.58 -6.96 2.10
CA TYR A 295 -2.18 -5.77 2.70
C TYR A 295 -3.64 -5.71 2.30
N THR A 296 -4.54 -5.55 3.27
CA THR A 296 -5.99 -5.42 3.00
C THR A 296 -6.42 -3.96 3.17
N PRO A 297 -6.54 -3.18 2.08
CA PRO A 297 -7.02 -1.80 2.16
C PRO A 297 -8.38 -1.71 2.84
N GLY A 298 -8.57 -0.70 3.68
CA GLY A 298 -9.83 -0.49 4.39
C GLY A 298 -10.06 -1.43 5.57
N THR A 299 -9.16 -2.36 5.88
CA THR A 299 -9.13 -3.10 7.17
C THR A 299 -7.83 -2.84 7.94
N GLU A 300 -6.74 -2.63 7.22
CA GLU A 300 -5.44 -2.30 7.78
C GLU A 300 -5.13 -0.80 7.72
N VAL A 301 -4.33 -0.33 8.67
CA VAL A 301 -3.80 1.04 8.74
C VAL A 301 -2.27 0.99 8.82
N ARG A 302 -1.55 1.75 7.99
CA ARG A 302 -0.07 1.74 7.99
C ARG A 302 0.51 2.40 9.24
N VAL A 303 1.43 1.70 9.92
CA VAL A 303 2.13 2.21 11.09
C VAL A 303 3.56 1.66 11.15
N LEU A 304 4.54 2.54 11.39
CA LEU A 304 5.89 2.13 11.76
C LEU A 304 5.90 1.71 13.23
N LEU A 305 6.01 0.41 13.51
CA LEU A 305 5.93 -0.13 14.86
C LEU A 305 7.25 -0.71 15.36
N ALA A 306 7.49 -0.57 16.66
CA ALA A 306 8.52 -1.32 17.37
C ALA A 306 8.00 -2.72 17.72
N LYS A 307 8.84 -3.75 17.58
CA LYS A 307 8.54 -5.14 17.97
C LYS A 307 8.13 -5.21 19.45
N ARG A 308 7.15 -6.08 19.75
CA ARG A 308 6.69 -6.40 21.11
C ARG A 308 7.84 -7.03 21.91
N ARG A 309 7.96 -6.66 23.20
CA ARG A 309 8.73 -7.46 24.18
C ARG A 309 7.75 -8.44 24.84
N GLY A 310 8.04 -9.73 24.78
CA GLY A 310 7.23 -10.76 25.44
C GLY A 310 7.25 -10.62 26.97
N GLY A 311 6.13 -10.95 27.62
CA GLY A 311 5.98 -10.86 29.07
C GLY A 311 4.52 -10.94 29.51
N ILE A 312 4.31 -11.02 30.83
CA ILE A 312 2.97 -11.03 31.47
C ILE A 312 2.20 -9.77 31.07
N THR A 313 0.97 -9.94 30.59
CA THR A 313 0.08 -8.85 30.17
C THR A 313 -0.40 -8.06 31.39
N ILE A 314 0.20 -6.89 31.61
CA ILE A 314 -0.15 -5.97 32.71
C ILE A 314 -0.61 -4.63 32.09
N PRO A 315 -1.74 -4.06 32.55
CA PRO A 315 -2.15 -2.70 32.19
C PRO A 315 -1.03 -1.69 32.43
N CYS A 316 -0.47 -1.13 31.34
CA CYS A 316 0.72 -0.27 31.39
C CYS A 316 0.46 1.21 31.05
N VAL A 317 -0.79 1.54 30.68
CA VAL A 317 -1.27 2.88 30.35
C VAL A 317 -2.72 3.05 30.81
N GLN A 318 -3.11 4.27 31.16
CA GLN A 318 -4.48 4.61 31.55
C GLN A 318 -5.49 4.40 30.40
N TYR A 319 -6.78 4.41 30.73
CA TYR A 319 -7.88 4.18 29.77
C TYR A 319 -7.89 5.19 28.62
N THR A 320 -7.86 6.50 28.91
CA THR A 320 -8.06 7.55 27.91
C THR A 320 -7.07 7.51 26.73
N PRO A 321 -5.75 7.29 26.92
CA PRO A 321 -4.85 7.10 25.79
C PRO A 321 -5.18 5.88 24.91
N VAL A 322 -5.71 4.80 25.49
CA VAL A 322 -6.11 3.59 24.75
C VAL A 322 -7.36 3.88 23.92
N GLU A 323 -8.36 4.53 24.52
CA GLU A 323 -9.57 4.96 23.84
C GLU A 323 -9.27 5.90 22.66
N ASN A 324 -8.49 6.97 22.91
CA ASN A 324 -8.11 7.93 21.89
C ASN A 324 -7.32 7.28 20.74
N ALA A 325 -6.45 6.32 21.04
CA ALA A 325 -5.74 5.56 20.01
C ALA A 325 -6.69 4.71 19.15
N ALA A 326 -7.68 4.05 19.76
CA ALA A 326 -8.70 3.30 19.02
C ALA A 326 -9.53 4.20 18.10
N ILE A 327 -9.98 5.36 18.59
CA ILE A 327 -10.72 6.36 17.80
C ILE A 327 -9.88 6.79 16.59
N ARG A 328 -8.62 7.18 16.81
CA ARG A 328 -7.71 7.61 15.74
C ARG A 328 -7.43 6.52 14.72
N LEU A 329 -7.34 5.26 15.14
CA LEU A 329 -7.19 4.12 14.22
C LEU A 329 -8.43 3.90 13.35
N VAL A 330 -9.63 3.98 13.93
CA VAL A 330 -10.88 3.84 13.17
C VAL A 330 -11.08 5.02 12.21
N GLN A 331 -10.75 6.24 12.64
CA GLN A 331 -10.76 7.42 11.78
C GLN A 331 -9.76 7.30 10.62
N ALA A 332 -8.53 6.86 10.88
CA ALA A 332 -7.52 6.65 9.84
C ALA A 332 -7.99 5.59 8.82
N ARG A 333 -8.63 4.52 9.28
CA ARG A 333 -9.23 3.49 8.42
C ARG A 333 -10.36 4.04 7.52
N GLN A 334 -11.13 5.00 8.01
CA GLN A 334 -12.22 5.66 7.25
C GLN A 334 -11.71 6.82 6.37
N GLY A 335 -10.52 7.35 6.66
CA GLY A 335 -9.90 8.47 5.95
C GLY A 335 -8.79 8.05 4.97
N ASP A 336 -7.71 8.82 4.95
CA ASP A 336 -6.58 8.65 4.01
C ASP A 336 -5.53 7.61 4.47
N GLY A 337 -5.84 6.83 5.50
CA GLY A 337 -4.95 5.85 6.09
C GLY A 337 -3.86 6.43 7.00
N THR A 338 -3.78 7.76 7.16
CA THR A 338 -2.82 8.40 8.07
C THR A 338 -3.39 8.52 9.47
N ILE A 339 -2.56 8.20 10.47
CA ILE A 339 -2.95 8.36 11.87
C ILE A 339 -2.33 9.64 12.41
N ASP A 340 -3.17 10.58 12.84
CA ASP A 340 -2.72 11.72 13.60
C ASP A 340 -2.33 11.31 15.02
N TRP A 341 -1.03 11.32 15.33
CA TRP A 341 -0.49 11.05 16.67
C TRP A 341 -0.18 12.33 17.47
N THR A 342 -0.60 13.50 16.99
CA THR A 342 -0.35 14.78 17.66
C THR A 342 -0.85 14.74 19.10
N GLY A 343 -0.01 15.25 20.01
CA GLY A 343 -0.26 15.24 21.46
C GLY A 343 0.13 13.95 22.19
N PHE A 344 0.51 12.87 21.49
CA PHE A 344 1.00 11.66 22.13
C PHE A 344 2.54 11.60 22.17
N ARG A 345 3.09 11.20 23.31
CA ARG A 345 4.51 10.80 23.40
C ARG A 345 4.67 9.42 22.73
N LYS A 346 5.81 9.19 22.07
CA LYS A 346 6.13 7.88 21.43
C LYS A 346 5.92 6.68 22.35
N SER A 347 6.30 6.81 23.63
CA SER A 347 6.09 5.76 24.64
C SER A 347 4.62 5.51 24.96
N THR A 348 3.77 6.55 24.97
CA THR A 348 2.32 6.42 25.17
C THR A 348 1.68 5.71 23.98
N ILE A 349 2.07 6.05 22.75
CA ILE A 349 1.58 5.37 21.53
C ILE A 349 1.90 3.88 21.61
N ALA A 350 3.16 3.53 21.88
CA ALA A 350 3.58 2.13 21.96
C ALA A 350 2.78 1.34 23.02
N LYS A 351 2.55 1.93 24.20
CA LYS A 351 1.77 1.30 25.28
C LYS A 351 0.28 1.20 24.95
N ALA A 352 -0.31 2.23 24.34
CA ALA A 352 -1.71 2.23 23.93
C ALA A 352 -1.97 1.17 22.87
N LEU A 353 -1.11 1.08 21.85
CA LEU A 353 -1.21 0.05 20.80
C LEU A 353 -0.98 -1.36 21.34
N ALA A 354 0.00 -1.57 22.22
CA ALA A 354 0.17 -2.87 22.88
C ALA A 354 -1.08 -3.26 23.69
N THR A 355 -1.66 -2.31 24.42
CA THR A 355 -2.88 -2.53 25.19
C THR A 355 -4.08 -2.86 24.29
N LEU A 356 -4.26 -2.16 23.17
CA LEU A 356 -5.33 -2.46 22.22
C LEU A 356 -5.19 -3.87 21.64
N GLU A 357 -3.96 -4.29 21.34
CA GLU A 357 -3.70 -5.65 20.85
C GLU A 357 -4.02 -6.69 21.93
N ASP A 358 -3.53 -6.50 23.15
CA ASP A 358 -3.77 -7.42 24.27
C ASP A 358 -5.26 -7.55 24.62
N LEU A 359 -6.03 -6.46 24.47
CA LEU A 359 -7.49 -6.46 24.68
C LEU A 359 -8.27 -7.07 23.50
N GLY A 360 -7.61 -7.44 22.40
CA GLY A 360 -8.24 -8.01 21.21
C GLY A 360 -8.99 -6.99 20.35
N PHE A 361 -8.55 -5.73 20.37
CA PHE A 361 -9.08 -4.67 19.50
C PHE A 361 -8.32 -4.59 18.16
N ILE A 362 -7.03 -4.90 18.16
CA ILE A 362 -6.21 -4.84 16.94
C ILE A 362 -5.27 -6.03 16.83
N VAL A 363 -4.75 -6.24 15.63
CA VAL A 363 -3.59 -7.12 15.40
C VAL A 363 -2.48 -6.27 14.78
N ARG A 364 -1.28 -6.27 15.40
CA ARG A 364 -0.13 -5.55 14.85
C ARG A 364 0.65 -6.44 13.90
N LYS A 365 0.87 -5.95 12.68
CA LYS A 365 1.83 -6.49 11.71
C LYS A 365 3.06 -5.57 11.70
N THR A 366 4.14 -5.95 11.00
CA THR A 366 5.39 -5.17 11.01
C THR A 366 5.21 -3.73 10.50
N ARG A 367 4.36 -3.52 9.49
CA ARG A 367 4.13 -2.20 8.87
C ARG A 367 2.67 -1.74 8.88
N SER A 368 1.77 -2.53 9.44
CA SER A 368 0.34 -2.20 9.47
C SER A 368 -0.33 -2.69 10.75
N ILE A 369 -1.51 -2.15 11.02
CA ILE A 369 -2.39 -2.56 12.11
C ILE A 369 -3.72 -2.97 11.49
N THR A 370 -4.13 -4.22 11.73
CA THR A 370 -5.48 -4.68 11.39
C THR A 370 -6.44 -4.22 12.49
N VAL A 371 -7.44 -3.41 12.12
CA VAL A 371 -8.48 -2.96 13.04
C VAL A 371 -9.60 -4.00 13.07
N LEU A 372 -9.81 -4.67 14.20
CA LEU A 372 -10.83 -5.72 14.33
C LEU A 372 -12.24 -5.15 14.43
N PRO A 373 -13.30 -5.90 14.07
CA PRO A 373 -14.70 -5.45 14.17
C PRO A 373 -15.08 -4.93 15.56
N LYS A 374 -14.56 -5.56 16.61
CA LYS A 374 -14.75 -5.14 18.00
C LYS A 374 -14.32 -3.69 18.25
N THR A 375 -13.29 -3.20 17.55
CA THR A 375 -12.81 -1.82 17.67
C THR A 375 -13.72 -0.83 16.98
N GLN A 376 -14.32 -1.23 15.86
CA GLN A 376 -15.32 -0.40 15.19
C GLN A 376 -16.54 -0.22 16.08
N GLU A 377 -17.03 -1.30 16.69
CA GLU A 377 -18.15 -1.23 17.64
C GLU A 377 -17.80 -0.36 18.86
N PHE A 378 -16.59 -0.52 19.40
CA PHE A 378 -16.07 0.30 20.49
C PHE A 378 -16.06 1.79 20.13
N VAL A 379 -15.65 2.17 18.91
CA VAL A 379 -15.61 3.58 18.52
C VAL A 379 -17.01 4.13 18.19
N ALA A 380 -17.84 3.35 17.49
CA ALA A 380 -19.13 3.78 16.97
C ALA A 380 -20.20 3.99 18.05
N VAL A 381 -20.22 3.16 19.10
CA VAL A 381 -21.24 3.23 20.16
C VAL A 381 -20.58 3.57 21.50
N ALA A 382 -20.61 4.85 21.86
CA ALA A 382 -19.95 5.36 23.06
C ALA A 382 -20.43 4.66 24.34
N GLU A 383 -21.72 4.32 24.44
CA GLU A 383 -22.28 3.64 25.63
C GLU A 383 -21.75 2.21 25.82
N LYS A 384 -21.32 1.55 24.73
CA LYS A 384 -20.78 0.19 24.78
C LYS A 384 -19.30 0.12 25.13
N ARG A 385 -18.57 1.25 25.07
CA ARG A 385 -17.12 1.31 25.34
C ARG A 385 -16.73 0.70 26.69
N PRO A 386 -17.39 1.05 27.82
CA PRO A 386 -17.05 0.47 29.12
C PRO A 386 -17.16 -1.05 29.13
N ALA A 387 -18.22 -1.61 28.54
CA ALA A 387 -18.48 -3.04 28.52
C ALA A 387 -17.48 -3.81 27.63
N LEU A 388 -17.24 -3.33 26.41
CA LEU A 388 -16.31 -3.97 25.47
C LEU A 388 -14.87 -3.97 26.00
N PHE A 389 -14.47 -2.87 26.66
CA PHE A 389 -13.16 -2.77 27.31
C PHE A 389 -13.07 -3.69 28.54
N ALA A 390 -14.12 -3.73 29.37
CA ALA A 390 -14.20 -4.61 30.54
C ALA A 390 -14.02 -6.08 30.16
N GLU A 391 -14.71 -6.54 29.12
CA GLU A 391 -14.66 -7.91 28.63
C GLU A 391 -13.22 -8.32 28.24
N GLY A 392 -12.47 -7.44 27.59
CA GLY A 392 -11.05 -7.66 27.28
C GLY A 392 -10.17 -7.61 28.53
N ALA A 393 -10.36 -6.60 29.37
CA ALA A 393 -9.52 -6.37 30.55
C ALA A 393 -9.62 -7.50 31.58
N MET A 394 -10.82 -8.10 31.74
CA MET A 394 -11.04 -9.22 32.66
C MET A 394 -10.30 -10.51 32.24
N LYS A 395 -9.83 -10.61 30.99
CA LYS A 395 -8.95 -11.72 30.56
C LYS A 395 -7.55 -11.60 31.13
N PHE A 396 -7.16 -10.43 31.66
CA PHE A 396 -5.86 -10.25 32.27
C PHE A 396 -5.92 -10.73 33.71
N THR A 397 -5.15 -11.77 34.05
CA THR A 397 -5.09 -12.33 35.42
C THR A 397 -4.86 -11.23 36.45
N ALA A 398 -3.91 -10.33 36.18
CA ALA A 398 -3.60 -9.23 37.10
C ALA A 398 -4.77 -8.27 37.34
N PHE A 399 -5.57 -7.98 36.31
CA PHE A 399 -6.73 -7.09 36.44
C PHE A 399 -7.91 -7.80 37.12
N ALA A 400 -8.19 -9.06 36.76
CA ALA A 400 -9.23 -9.84 37.42
C ALA A 400 -8.96 -9.98 38.93
N THR A 401 -7.73 -10.37 39.31
CA THR A 401 -7.31 -10.43 40.71
C THR A 401 -7.44 -9.07 41.41
N PHE A 402 -7.11 -7.97 40.72
CA PHE A 402 -7.28 -6.63 41.28
C PHE A 402 -8.75 -6.27 41.54
N ILE A 403 -9.67 -6.62 40.64
CA ILE A 403 -11.11 -6.42 40.86
C ILE A 403 -11.59 -7.21 42.08
N ASP A 404 -11.11 -8.44 42.29
CA ASP A 404 -11.47 -9.23 43.47
C ASP A 404 -10.96 -8.61 44.77
N ILE A 405 -9.75 -8.02 44.77
CA ILE A 405 -9.24 -7.23 45.89
C ILE A 405 -10.14 -6.02 46.15
N LEU A 406 -10.57 -5.28 45.11
CA LEU A 406 -11.47 -4.14 45.31
C LEU A 406 -12.82 -4.59 45.92
N LYS A 407 -13.34 -5.74 45.52
CA LYS A 407 -14.60 -6.28 46.07
C LYS A 407 -14.48 -6.65 47.55
N SER A 408 -13.35 -7.20 47.99
CA SER A 408 -13.15 -7.52 49.41
C SER A 408 -13.04 -6.29 50.31
N HIS A 409 -12.72 -5.12 49.74
CA HIS A 409 -12.60 -3.85 50.46
C HIS A 409 -13.67 -2.82 50.08
N LYS A 410 -14.79 -3.25 49.47
CA LYS A 410 -15.80 -2.33 48.90
C LYS A 410 -16.39 -1.31 49.90
N ASP A 411 -16.47 -1.69 51.18
CA ASP A 411 -17.07 -0.90 52.27
C ASP A 411 -16.02 -0.23 53.16
N MET A 412 -14.75 -0.68 53.08
CA MET A 412 -13.64 -0.19 53.89
C MET A 412 -12.60 0.49 53.00
N GLY A 413 -12.47 1.81 53.12
CA GLY A 413 -11.47 2.56 52.36
C GLY A 413 -10.05 2.06 52.64
N ILE A 414 -9.34 1.66 51.59
CA ILE A 414 -7.96 1.16 51.64
C ILE A 414 -7.03 2.09 50.84
N THR A 415 -5.78 2.23 51.28
CA THR A 415 -4.80 3.09 50.58
C THR A 415 -4.23 2.40 49.34
N LEU A 416 -3.74 3.20 48.38
CA LEU A 416 -3.05 2.67 47.18
C LEU A 416 -1.82 1.81 47.52
N SER A 417 -1.13 2.13 48.63
CA SER A 417 0.03 1.35 49.09
C SER A 417 -0.38 -0.06 49.55
N GLN A 418 -1.50 -0.17 50.27
CA GLN A 418 -2.01 -1.44 50.76
C GLN A 418 -2.56 -2.29 49.60
N LEU A 419 -3.29 -1.68 48.65
CA LEU A 419 -3.72 -2.35 47.42
C LEU A 419 -2.53 -2.87 46.61
N ALA A 420 -1.45 -2.09 46.50
CA ALA A 420 -0.24 -2.47 45.80
C ALA A 420 0.44 -3.69 46.45
N GLU A 421 0.53 -3.70 47.79
CA GLU A 421 1.11 -4.82 48.53
C GLU A 421 0.26 -6.09 48.42
N GLU A 422 -1.06 -5.97 48.53
CA GLU A 422 -1.97 -7.12 48.40
C GLU A 422 -1.96 -7.71 46.98
N LEU A 423 -1.99 -6.85 45.96
CA LEU A 423 -1.90 -7.29 44.56
C LEU A 423 -0.57 -7.99 44.29
N ARG A 424 0.54 -7.43 44.79
CA ARG A 424 1.88 -8.02 44.64
C ARG A 424 1.94 -9.42 45.26
N LYS A 425 1.39 -9.60 46.46
CA LYS A 425 1.33 -10.89 47.16
C LYS A 425 0.46 -11.90 46.41
N LYS A 426 -0.75 -11.52 45.99
CA LYS A 426 -1.68 -12.44 45.28
C LYS A 426 -1.14 -12.88 43.92
N LEU A 427 -0.40 -12.03 43.23
CA LEU A 427 0.21 -12.35 41.93
C LEU A 427 1.61 -12.98 42.04
N ASN A 428 2.14 -13.17 43.25
CA ASN A 428 3.51 -13.59 43.49
C ASN A 428 4.54 -12.80 42.64
N ALA A 429 4.35 -11.48 42.55
CA ALA A 429 5.10 -10.63 41.65
C ALA A 429 6.32 -9.99 42.34
N ASN A 430 7.49 -10.04 41.71
CA ASN A 430 8.74 -9.43 42.22
C ASN A 430 8.84 -7.92 41.97
N TRP A 431 7.71 -7.20 42.01
CA TRP A 431 7.71 -5.75 41.75
C TRP A 431 8.16 -4.95 42.98
N GLU A 432 8.91 -3.89 42.73
CA GLU A 432 9.06 -2.81 43.70
C GLU A 432 7.69 -2.20 44.04
N ILE A 433 7.53 -1.74 45.28
CA ILE A 433 6.27 -1.15 45.74
C ILE A 433 5.86 0.10 44.93
N SER A 434 6.85 0.85 44.41
CA SER A 434 6.68 1.99 43.51
C SER A 434 5.99 1.58 42.20
N THR A 435 6.44 0.47 41.61
CA THR A 435 5.89 -0.13 40.39
C THR A 435 4.49 -0.69 40.65
N ALA A 436 4.31 -1.43 41.75
CA ALA A 436 3.01 -1.99 42.13
C ALA A 436 1.94 -0.88 42.35
N LYS A 437 2.31 0.24 43.00
CA LYS A 437 1.43 1.42 43.14
C LYS A 437 1.02 2.01 41.79
N THR A 438 1.96 2.07 40.85
CA THR A 438 1.69 2.57 39.49
C THR A 438 0.70 1.65 38.77
N ASN A 439 0.89 0.34 38.85
CA ASN A 439 0.00 -0.65 38.25
C ASN A 439 -1.41 -0.56 38.84
N VAL A 440 -1.54 -0.52 40.18
CA VAL A 440 -2.84 -0.36 40.86
C VAL A 440 -3.52 0.95 40.48
N LYS A 441 -2.78 2.06 40.35
CA LYS A 441 -3.36 3.34 39.90
C LYS A 441 -3.93 3.24 38.48
N ILE A 442 -3.26 2.53 37.58
CA ILE A 442 -3.73 2.29 36.21
C ILE A 442 -4.95 1.37 36.22
N MET A 443 -4.90 0.25 36.94
CA MET A 443 -6.02 -0.68 37.04
C MET A 443 -7.24 -0.05 37.71
N LEU A 444 -7.07 0.78 38.74
CA LEU A 444 -8.17 1.53 39.34
C LEU A 444 -8.77 2.55 38.36
N ASN A 445 -7.94 3.19 37.54
CA ASN A 445 -8.42 4.07 36.47
C ASN A 445 -9.26 3.28 35.45
N TRP A 446 -8.82 2.09 35.05
CA TRP A 446 -9.60 1.21 34.17
C TRP A 446 -10.91 0.80 34.81
N ALA A 447 -10.88 0.28 36.04
CA ALA A 447 -12.06 -0.19 36.79
C ALA A 447 -13.14 0.89 36.92
N ARG A 448 -12.75 2.15 37.08
CA ARG A 448 -13.68 3.29 37.11
C ARG A 448 -14.32 3.56 35.74
N HIS A 449 -13.53 3.60 34.68
CA HIS A 449 -14.05 3.82 33.32
C HIS A 449 -14.91 2.66 32.82
N THR A 450 -14.62 1.43 33.28
CA THR A 450 -15.40 0.24 32.94
C THR A 450 -16.58 -0.03 33.88
N LYS A 451 -16.82 0.84 34.88
CA LYS A 451 -17.86 0.67 35.91
C LYS A 451 -17.73 -0.63 36.73
N LEU A 452 -16.52 -1.19 36.83
CA LEU A 452 -16.21 -2.37 37.64
C LEU A 452 -15.72 -2.03 39.05
N ALA A 453 -15.34 -0.78 39.31
CA ALA A 453 -14.90 -0.34 40.63
C ALA A 453 -16.08 -0.33 41.64
N PRO A 454 -16.06 -1.16 42.70
CA PRO A 454 -17.17 -1.25 43.65
C PRO A 454 -17.11 -0.16 44.73
N GLY A 455 -18.27 0.14 45.33
CA GLY A 455 -18.40 0.92 46.56
C GLY A 455 -17.58 2.22 46.57
N VAL A 456 -16.75 2.39 47.61
CA VAL A 456 -15.93 3.60 47.82
C VAL A 456 -14.89 3.88 46.72
N PHE A 457 -14.66 2.93 45.81
CA PHE A 457 -13.71 3.07 44.70
C PHE A 457 -14.35 3.61 43.42
N ALA A 458 -15.67 3.60 43.30
CA ALA A 458 -16.42 4.01 42.11
C ALA A 458 -16.15 5.47 41.73
N GLU A 459 -16.04 6.35 42.72
CA GLU A 459 -15.81 7.77 42.52
C GLU A 459 -14.38 8.20 42.83
N THR A 460 -13.94 9.27 42.17
CA THR A 460 -12.68 9.92 42.51
C THR A 460 -12.96 10.83 43.70
N ARG A 461 -12.54 10.46 44.93
CA ARG A 461 -12.56 11.39 46.07
C ARG A 461 -11.67 12.61 45.75
N ARG A 462 -12.24 13.65 45.13
CA ARG A 462 -11.66 15.00 45.13
C ARG A 462 -12.01 15.62 46.48
N GLY A 463 -11.27 15.25 47.52
CA GLY A 463 -11.38 15.89 48.81
C GLY A 463 -10.61 17.21 48.82
N GLN A 464 -11.35 18.33 48.90
CA GLN A 464 -10.85 19.53 49.57
C GLN A 464 -10.39 19.09 50.97
N ARG A 465 -9.10 19.23 51.28
CA ARG A 465 -8.60 19.07 52.65
C ARG A 465 -9.15 20.25 53.47
N MET A 466 -10.29 20.07 54.15
CA MET A 466 -10.59 20.91 55.30
C MET A 466 -9.53 20.59 56.36
N GLY A 467 -8.67 21.56 56.61
CA GLY A 467 -7.64 21.46 57.64
C GLY A 467 -8.30 21.29 59.01
N CYS A 468 -7.77 20.36 59.80
CA CYS A 468 -7.91 20.40 61.25
C CYS A 468 -7.46 21.78 61.73
N LYS A 469 -8.41 22.64 62.11
CA LYS A 469 -8.11 23.76 63.02
C LYS A 469 -8.04 23.16 64.43
N ASN A 470 -6.82 23.12 64.95
CA ASN A 470 -6.57 22.93 66.37
C ASN A 470 -7.36 23.98 67.16
N LYS A 471 -8.10 23.52 68.17
CA LYS A 471 -8.54 24.35 69.29
C LYS A 471 -7.30 24.66 70.13
N GLY A 472 -7.07 25.95 70.41
CA GLY A 472 -6.02 26.41 71.29
C GLY A 472 -5.26 27.59 70.69
N ASP A 473 -5.89 28.76 70.69
CA ASP A 473 -5.33 29.92 71.40
C ASP A 473 -6.30 31.08 71.35
N SER A 474 -6.55 31.61 72.55
CA SER A 474 -7.38 32.75 72.83
C SER A 474 -6.58 34.04 72.67
N GLN A 475 -7.32 35.10 72.29
CA GLN A 475 -7.11 36.53 72.59
C GLN A 475 -6.64 37.46 71.45
N LEU A 476 -7.50 38.47 71.23
CA LEU A 476 -7.25 39.88 70.84
C LEU A 476 -6.63 40.10 69.45
N SER A 477 -7.17 40.92 68.53
CA SER A 477 -8.05 42.08 68.67
C SER A 477 -8.58 42.54 67.29
N LEU A 478 -9.79 43.11 67.31
CA LEU A 478 -10.35 44.20 66.50
C LEU A 478 -9.52 44.74 65.31
N PHE A 479 -10.12 44.75 64.11
CA PHE A 479 -10.69 45.97 63.47
C PHE A 479 -11.31 45.64 62.09
N LEU A 480 -12.61 45.93 61.96
CA LEU A 480 -13.32 46.36 60.74
C LEU A 480 -12.63 47.65 60.22
N THR A 481 -12.65 48.14 58.97
CA THR A 481 -13.67 48.20 57.91
C THR A 481 -13.02 48.97 56.72
N GLU A 482 -13.39 48.62 55.49
CA GLU A 482 -13.62 49.46 54.29
C GLU A 482 -12.67 50.59 53.80
N ARG A 483 -12.72 50.74 52.44
CA ARG A 483 -12.34 51.85 51.54
C ARG A 483 -10.95 51.70 50.91
N SER A 484 -10.75 51.77 49.59
CA SER A 484 -11.55 52.27 48.46
C SER A 484 -11.06 51.63 47.17
#